data_AF-A0AAD9KKS1-F1
#
_entry.id   AF-A0AAD9KKS1-F1
#
_cell.length_a   1.000
_cell.length_b   1.000
_cell.length_c   1.000
_cell.angle_alpha   90.00
_cell.angle_beta   90.00
_cell.angle_gamma   90.00
#
_symmetry.space_group_name_H-M   'P 1'
#
loop_
_entity.id
_entity.type
_entity.pdbx_description
1 polymer ?
#
loop_
_entity_poly.entity_id
_entity_poly.type
_entity_poly.pdbx_seq_one_letter_code
_entity_poly.pdbx_strand_id
1 'polypeptide(L)'
;MFEGRESDYLGQLMVLGRNGVIGKVKENGDVLVECSGDRKFWFNPELLKVVDTSQTPIEVGDNVVVTDSIRKLKSLQDDKHGGWDAGMRKTMGSAGTVVGTLSNGCARVFVSGRRWIFNVNALRHVSRSWSPGSNITPADESPSRACDADMYLGKTGVVKSEQRNIVEVTFPNGNTHDIVSIESDKDRVKRLEKGHGGWAPHMVSVLGTRGYVFKVDSDGDVHVKCINNFRFCFHPKLLKVVDTSKMAIKIGDFVWVIKSYSKVRKYDLSGRSDDEDI
;
A
#
# COMPACT_ATOMS: atom_id res chain seq x y z
N MET A 1 -11.78 35.46 15.35
CA MET A 1 -11.89 34.73 14.07
C MET A 1 -10.74 33.72 14.06
N PHE A 2 -10.96 32.48 14.51
CA PHE A 2 -9.93 31.46 14.80
C PHE A 2 -10.01 30.25 13.85
N GLU A 3 -10.69 30.36 12.71
CA GLU A 3 -11.24 29.19 11.98
C GLU A 3 -10.28 28.43 11.05
N GLY A 4 -9.02 28.85 10.90
CA GLY A 4 -8.13 28.31 9.87
C GLY A 4 -7.22 27.12 10.23
N ARG A 5 -6.76 27.00 11.49
CA ARG A 5 -5.71 26.02 11.86
C ARG A 5 -6.14 24.95 12.87
N GLU A 6 -7.05 25.27 13.80
CA GLU A 6 -7.61 24.26 14.72
C GLU A 6 -8.43 23.20 13.97
N SER A 7 -9.03 23.60 12.85
CA SER A 7 -9.70 22.71 11.89
C SER A 7 -8.73 21.76 11.18
N ASP A 8 -7.49 22.18 10.91
CA ASP A 8 -6.46 21.33 10.30
C ASP A 8 -5.92 20.31 11.31
N TYR A 9 -5.65 20.71 12.57
CA TYR A 9 -5.24 19.77 13.63
C TYR A 9 -6.29 18.67 13.89
N LEU A 10 -7.55 19.07 14.15
CA LEU A 10 -8.63 18.10 14.36
C LEU A 10 -8.85 17.24 13.10
N GLY A 11 -8.71 17.84 11.91
CA GLY A 11 -8.76 17.13 10.64
C GLY A 11 -7.67 16.07 10.48
N GLN A 12 -6.43 16.40 10.81
CA GLN A 12 -5.28 15.49 10.81
C GLN A 12 -5.48 14.32 11.78
N LEU A 13 -6.04 14.58 12.98
CA LEU A 13 -6.38 13.53 13.94
C LEU A 13 -7.40 12.52 13.39
N MET A 14 -8.35 12.98 12.57
CA MET A 14 -9.39 12.12 11.97
C MET A 14 -8.86 11.17 10.89
N VAL A 15 -7.62 11.40 10.42
CA VAL A 15 -6.99 10.61 9.35
C VAL A 15 -5.75 9.82 9.79
N LEU A 16 -5.45 9.76 11.09
CA LEU A 16 -4.37 8.89 11.59
C LEU A 16 -4.60 7.41 11.23
N GLY A 17 -3.57 6.77 10.69
CA GLY A 17 -3.64 5.40 10.16
C GLY A 17 -4.41 5.26 8.84
N ARG A 18 -4.86 6.37 8.24
CA ARG A 18 -5.35 6.37 6.86
C ARG A 18 -4.18 6.47 5.90
N ASN A 19 -4.42 5.99 4.70
CA ASN A 19 -3.51 6.16 3.58
C ASN A 19 -3.92 7.40 2.78
N GLY A 20 -2.98 7.89 2.01
CA GLY A 20 -3.19 9.02 1.12
C GLY A 20 -2.09 9.13 0.08
N VAL A 21 -2.21 10.16 -0.74
CA VAL A 21 -1.28 10.49 -1.81
C VAL A 21 -0.73 11.89 -1.60
N ILE A 22 0.57 12.06 -1.75
CA ILE A 22 1.18 13.39 -1.66
C ILE A 22 0.80 14.20 -2.91
N GLY A 23 0.12 15.32 -2.74
CA GLY A 23 -0.33 16.18 -3.82
C GLY A 23 0.56 17.39 -4.07
N LYS A 24 1.09 18.02 -3.00
CA LYS A 24 1.92 19.23 -3.07
C LYS A 24 2.96 19.25 -1.96
N VAL A 25 4.00 20.07 -2.12
CA VAL A 25 5.05 20.30 -1.13
C VAL A 25 5.21 21.82 -0.97
N LYS A 26 5.23 22.32 0.27
CA LYS A 26 5.54 23.73 0.59
C LYS A 26 7.05 23.96 0.58
N GLU A 27 7.46 25.22 0.55
CA GLU A 27 8.88 25.61 0.69
C GLU A 27 9.50 25.14 2.01
N ASN A 28 8.72 25.13 3.10
CA ASN A 28 9.15 24.64 4.41
C ASN A 28 9.23 23.09 4.50
N GLY A 29 8.93 22.37 3.41
CA GLY A 29 8.98 20.91 3.34
C GLY A 29 7.70 20.18 3.76
N ASP A 30 6.68 20.86 4.31
CA ASP A 30 5.39 20.22 4.61
C ASP A 30 4.70 19.76 3.33
N VAL A 31 3.98 18.64 3.42
CA VAL A 31 3.35 18.02 2.26
C VAL A 31 1.83 17.98 2.40
N LEU A 32 1.13 18.30 1.31
CA LEU A 32 -0.32 18.16 1.23
C LEU A 32 -0.62 16.72 0.91
N VAL A 33 -1.32 16.02 1.79
CA VAL A 33 -1.75 14.64 1.57
C VAL A 33 -3.24 14.59 1.29
N GLU A 34 -3.60 14.02 0.14
CA GLU A 34 -4.97 13.67 -0.21
C GLU A 34 -5.28 12.28 0.36
N CYS A 35 -5.94 12.27 1.51
CA CYS A 35 -6.34 11.06 2.23
C CYS A 35 -7.58 10.42 1.61
N SER A 36 -7.76 9.11 1.85
CA SER A 36 -8.97 8.38 1.44
C SER A 36 -10.27 9.11 1.86
N GLY A 37 -11.15 9.39 0.89
CA GLY A 37 -12.41 10.14 1.09
C GLY A 37 -12.28 11.64 0.84
N ASP A 38 -11.45 12.03 -0.15
CA ASP A 38 -11.27 13.38 -0.71
C ASP A 38 -10.89 14.49 0.27
N ARG A 39 -10.41 14.13 1.47
CA ARG A 39 -9.95 15.08 2.47
C ARG A 39 -8.46 15.35 2.32
N LYS A 40 -8.07 16.62 2.41
CA LYS A 40 -6.69 17.08 2.18
C LYS A 40 -6.20 17.83 3.41
N PHE A 41 -5.03 17.45 3.90
CA PHE A 41 -4.40 18.08 5.06
C PHE A 41 -2.92 18.25 4.82
N TRP A 42 -2.33 19.29 5.39
CA TRP A 42 -0.88 19.46 5.39
C TRP A 42 -0.27 18.61 6.50
N PHE A 43 0.85 17.95 6.21
CA PHE A 43 1.57 17.14 7.18
C PHE A 43 3.05 17.49 7.17
N ASN A 44 3.63 17.49 8.36
CA ASN A 44 5.06 17.31 8.48
C ASN A 44 5.43 15.91 7.93
N PRO A 45 6.44 15.79 7.05
CA PRO A 45 6.88 14.52 6.47
C PRO A 45 7.19 13.41 7.49
N GLU A 46 7.61 13.75 8.70
CA GLU A 46 7.92 12.78 9.78
C GLU A 46 6.67 12.08 10.34
N LEU A 47 5.48 12.56 9.99
CA LEU A 47 4.19 11.92 10.28
C LEU A 47 3.78 10.90 9.21
N LEU A 48 4.60 10.69 8.18
CA LEU A 48 4.26 9.86 7.02
C LEU A 48 5.24 8.70 6.87
N LYS A 49 4.71 7.57 6.40
CA LYS A 49 5.49 6.41 5.95
C LYS A 49 5.26 6.21 4.46
N VAL A 50 6.30 6.39 3.66
CA VAL A 50 6.25 6.16 2.21
C VAL A 50 6.10 4.68 1.93
N VAL A 51 5.27 4.37 0.95
CA VAL A 51 4.99 3.02 0.52
C VAL A 51 5.42 2.92 -0.92
N ASP A 52 6.54 2.25 -1.15
CA ASP A 52 6.90 1.90 -2.52
C ASP A 52 6.00 0.76 -3.02
N THR A 53 5.21 1.06 -4.03
CA THR A 53 4.25 0.16 -4.66
C THR A 53 4.78 -0.42 -5.98
N SER A 54 6.05 -0.16 -6.34
CA SER A 54 6.65 -0.63 -7.59
C SER A 54 6.84 -2.15 -7.65
N GLN A 55 6.81 -2.82 -6.50
CA GLN A 55 7.01 -4.27 -6.38
C GLN A 55 5.72 -5.08 -6.56
N THR A 56 4.55 -4.43 -6.67
CA THR A 56 3.27 -5.14 -6.85
C THR A 56 2.88 -5.22 -8.32
N PRO A 57 2.43 -6.39 -8.83
CA PRO A 57 1.85 -6.48 -10.16
C PRO A 57 0.68 -5.50 -10.29
N ILE A 58 0.67 -4.74 -11.38
CA ILE A 58 -0.47 -3.88 -11.72
C ILE A 58 -1.58 -4.77 -12.26
N GLU A 59 -2.76 -4.72 -11.63
CA GLU A 59 -3.94 -5.50 -11.96
C GLU A 59 -5.13 -4.60 -12.30
N VAL A 60 -6.17 -5.21 -12.89
CA VAL A 60 -7.42 -4.49 -13.21
C VAL A 60 -8.07 -3.98 -11.91
N GLY A 61 -8.53 -2.73 -11.96
CA GLY A 61 -9.08 -2.00 -10.80
C GLY A 61 -8.04 -1.17 -10.04
N ASP A 62 -6.76 -1.25 -10.38
CA ASP A 62 -5.73 -0.46 -9.73
C ASP A 62 -5.78 1.01 -10.15
N ASN A 63 -5.73 1.90 -9.18
CA ASN A 63 -5.41 3.30 -9.41
C ASN A 63 -3.90 3.44 -9.57
N VAL A 64 -3.47 4.13 -10.61
CA VAL A 64 -2.08 4.33 -10.97
C VAL A 64 -1.83 5.79 -11.33
N VAL A 65 -0.60 6.26 -11.18
CA VAL A 65 -0.13 7.56 -11.68
C VAL A 65 0.86 7.33 -12.80
N VAL A 66 0.66 8.02 -13.92
CA VAL A 66 1.60 8.00 -15.04
C VAL A 66 2.83 8.83 -14.67
N THR A 67 4.03 8.36 -15.04
CA THR A 67 5.27 9.10 -14.83
C THR A 67 5.17 10.54 -15.37
N ASP A 68 5.72 11.49 -14.62
CA ASP A 68 5.80 12.91 -14.99
C ASP A 68 6.97 13.23 -15.95
N SER A 69 7.99 12.36 -15.98
CA SER A 69 9.12 12.45 -16.91
C SER A 69 8.72 12.06 -18.34
N ILE A 70 8.63 13.07 -19.22
CA ILE A 70 8.39 12.89 -20.66
C ILE A 70 9.45 12.01 -21.34
N ARG A 71 10.71 12.12 -20.91
CA ARG A 71 11.82 11.31 -21.46
C ARG A 71 11.61 9.84 -21.11
N LYS A 72 11.32 9.55 -19.84
CA LYS A 72 11.04 8.20 -19.37
C LYS A 72 9.81 7.62 -20.08
N LEU A 73 8.71 8.37 -20.13
CA LEU A 73 7.48 7.91 -20.77
C LEU A 73 7.71 7.56 -22.24
N LYS A 74 8.35 8.45 -23.02
CA LYS A 74 8.69 8.17 -24.42
C LYS A 74 9.57 6.94 -24.59
N SER A 75 10.61 6.80 -23.76
CA SER A 75 11.53 5.65 -23.85
C SER A 75 10.87 4.31 -23.54
N LEU A 76 9.80 4.30 -22.73
CA LEU A 76 9.07 3.10 -22.36
C LEU A 76 7.92 2.76 -23.32
N GLN A 77 7.45 3.76 -24.07
CA GLN A 77 6.37 3.66 -25.05
C GLN A 77 6.89 3.33 -26.45
N ASP A 78 7.61 2.22 -26.58
CA ASP A 78 8.01 1.67 -27.87
C ASP A 78 6.84 0.99 -28.59
N ASP A 79 7.07 0.49 -29.81
CA ASP A 79 6.04 -0.18 -30.63
C ASP A 79 5.48 -1.45 -29.97
N LYS A 80 6.21 -2.05 -29.03
CA LYS A 80 5.76 -3.22 -28.27
C LYS A 80 4.86 -2.83 -27.10
N HIS A 81 4.91 -1.58 -26.63
CA HIS A 81 4.15 -1.12 -25.46
C HIS A 81 3.07 -0.07 -25.78
N GLY A 82 2.64 -0.01 -27.05
CA GLY A 82 1.53 0.84 -27.50
C GLY A 82 1.96 2.13 -28.20
N GLY A 83 3.28 2.37 -28.33
CA GLY A 83 3.82 3.53 -29.03
C GLY A 83 3.61 4.85 -28.30
N TRP A 84 4.24 5.91 -28.82
CA TRP A 84 4.07 7.28 -28.34
C TRP A 84 3.05 8.05 -29.17
N ASP A 85 2.07 8.64 -28.50
CA ASP A 85 1.13 9.61 -29.09
C ASP A 85 1.29 10.98 -28.39
N ALA A 86 1.25 12.07 -29.16
CA ALA A 86 1.46 13.42 -28.63
C ALA A 86 0.43 13.81 -27.54
N GLY A 87 -0.79 13.27 -27.63
CA GLY A 87 -1.85 13.42 -26.65
C GLY A 87 -1.54 12.76 -25.30
N MET A 88 -0.59 11.81 -25.22
CA MET A 88 -0.16 11.20 -23.95
C MET A 88 0.49 12.21 -23.01
N ARG A 89 1.01 13.34 -23.54
CA ARG A 89 1.61 14.39 -22.71
C ARG A 89 0.66 14.89 -21.61
N LYS A 90 -0.64 14.90 -21.86
CA LYS A 90 -1.67 15.33 -20.87
C LYS A 90 -1.94 14.32 -19.76
N THR A 91 -1.36 13.13 -19.86
CA THR A 91 -1.54 12.05 -18.88
C THR A 91 -0.39 12.02 -17.86
N MET A 92 0.73 12.67 -18.17
CA MET A 92 1.91 12.71 -17.29
C MET A 92 1.56 13.28 -15.92
N GLY A 93 1.97 12.58 -14.87
CA GLY A 93 1.65 12.92 -13.48
C GLY A 93 0.16 12.75 -13.11
N SER A 94 -0.71 12.38 -14.05
CA SER A 94 -2.13 12.22 -13.79
C SER A 94 -2.43 10.83 -13.24
N ALA A 95 -3.36 10.78 -12.28
CA ALA A 95 -3.93 9.54 -11.80
C ALA A 95 -4.95 8.98 -12.80
N GLY A 96 -5.03 7.66 -12.89
CA GLY A 96 -6.01 6.93 -13.69
C GLY A 96 -6.27 5.55 -13.11
N THR A 97 -7.19 4.81 -13.74
CA THR A 97 -7.59 3.47 -13.30
C THR A 97 -7.23 2.45 -14.37
N VAL A 98 -6.59 1.36 -13.96
CA VAL A 98 -6.27 0.21 -14.81
C VAL A 98 -7.56 -0.53 -15.12
N VAL A 99 -7.92 -0.53 -16.40
CA VAL A 99 -9.13 -1.21 -16.91
C VAL A 99 -8.80 -2.51 -17.64
N GLY A 100 -7.51 -2.85 -17.76
CA GLY A 100 -7.04 -4.09 -18.38
C GLY A 100 -5.54 -4.26 -18.22
N THR A 101 -5.07 -5.50 -18.11
CA THR A 101 -3.66 -5.87 -18.21
C THR A 101 -3.42 -6.64 -19.50
N LEU A 102 -2.22 -6.54 -20.07
CA LEU A 102 -1.82 -7.21 -21.30
C LEU A 102 -0.57 -8.06 -21.03
N SER A 103 -0.43 -9.19 -21.73
CA SER A 103 0.65 -10.17 -21.51
C SER A 103 2.05 -9.65 -21.84
N ASN A 104 2.16 -8.55 -22.58
CA ASN A 104 3.42 -7.89 -22.95
C ASN A 104 3.92 -6.88 -21.90
N GLY A 105 3.46 -6.97 -20.65
CA GLY A 105 3.85 -6.02 -19.61
C GLY A 105 3.25 -4.62 -19.82
N CYS A 106 2.09 -4.54 -20.47
CA CYS A 106 1.33 -3.31 -20.60
C CYS A 106 0.07 -3.32 -19.75
N ALA A 107 -0.38 -2.15 -19.36
CA ALA A 107 -1.69 -1.93 -18.75
C ALA A 107 -2.49 -0.93 -19.59
N ARG A 108 -3.77 -1.23 -19.77
CA ARG A 108 -4.75 -0.30 -20.33
C ARG A 108 -5.29 0.54 -19.18
N VAL A 109 -5.08 1.85 -19.23
CA VAL A 109 -5.44 2.79 -18.17
C VAL A 109 -6.44 3.80 -18.71
N PHE A 110 -7.54 4.01 -17.98
CA PHE A 110 -8.43 5.15 -18.18
C PHE A 110 -7.88 6.35 -17.42
N VAL A 111 -7.39 7.36 -18.15
CA VAL A 111 -6.75 8.56 -17.60
C VAL A 111 -7.02 9.76 -18.51
N SER A 112 -7.25 10.92 -17.90
CA SER A 112 -7.56 12.18 -18.61
C SER A 112 -8.70 12.01 -19.64
N GLY A 113 -9.74 11.28 -19.25
CA GLY A 113 -10.98 11.06 -20.02
C GLY A 113 -10.86 10.10 -21.21
N ARG A 114 -9.74 9.39 -21.38
CA ARG A 114 -9.54 8.42 -22.48
C ARG A 114 -8.81 7.17 -22.00
N ARG A 115 -8.88 6.09 -22.78
CA ARG A 115 -8.12 4.85 -22.54
C ARG A 115 -6.79 4.91 -23.27
N TRP A 116 -5.71 4.61 -22.57
CA TRP A 116 -4.34 4.57 -23.07
C TRP A 116 -3.69 3.24 -22.71
N ILE A 117 -2.74 2.78 -23.52
CA ILE A 117 -1.90 1.63 -23.20
C ILE A 117 -0.56 2.17 -22.73
N PHE A 118 -0.14 1.76 -21.54
CA PHE A 118 1.15 2.10 -20.98
C PHE A 118 1.97 0.86 -20.70
N ASN A 119 3.28 0.94 -20.91
CA ASN A 119 4.22 0.05 -20.24
C ASN A 119 4.03 0.17 -18.71
N VAL A 120 3.93 -0.95 -17.99
CA VAL A 120 3.71 -0.91 -16.52
C VAL A 120 4.80 -0.16 -15.76
N ASN A 121 6.03 -0.07 -16.29
CA ASN A 121 7.13 0.69 -15.68
C ASN A 121 6.96 2.23 -15.81
N ALA A 122 6.06 2.67 -16.68
CA ALA A 122 5.66 4.06 -16.80
C ALA A 122 4.55 4.42 -15.79
N LEU A 123 4.01 3.43 -15.08
CA LEU A 123 2.96 3.58 -14.09
C LEU A 123 3.54 3.38 -12.69
N ARG A 124 3.02 4.15 -11.74
CA ARG A 124 3.23 3.92 -10.32
C ARG A 124 1.90 3.59 -9.68
N HIS A 125 1.84 2.49 -8.97
CA HIS A 125 0.61 2.04 -8.31
C HIS A 125 0.26 2.96 -7.14
N VAL A 126 -1.01 3.34 -7.03
CA VAL A 126 -1.51 4.26 -6.01
C VAL A 126 -2.34 3.49 -4.99
N SER A 127 -3.34 2.73 -5.44
CA SER A 127 -4.19 1.90 -4.58
C SER A 127 -4.99 0.95 -5.43
N ARG A 128 -5.49 -0.15 -4.86
CA ARG A 128 -6.38 -1.06 -5.57
C ARG A 128 -7.82 -0.72 -5.23
N SER A 129 -8.63 -0.36 -6.23
CA SER A 129 -10.07 -0.22 -6.02
C SER A 129 -10.71 -1.60 -6.13
N TRP A 130 -11.18 -2.16 -5.02
CA TRP A 130 -12.04 -3.33 -5.05
C TRP A 130 -13.45 -2.90 -5.44
N SER A 131 -13.94 -3.35 -6.58
CA SER A 131 -15.37 -3.27 -6.90
C SER A 131 -16.07 -4.55 -6.45
N PRO A 132 -17.19 -4.46 -5.70
CA PRO A 132 -18.04 -5.62 -5.44
C PRO A 132 -18.64 -6.07 -6.78
N GLY A 133 -18.03 -7.07 -7.44
CA GLY A 133 -18.48 -7.53 -8.76
C GLY A 133 -17.45 -8.23 -9.64
N SER A 134 -16.16 -8.27 -9.26
CA SER A 134 -15.22 -9.19 -9.93
C SER A 134 -15.62 -10.63 -9.57
N ASN A 135 -16.24 -11.34 -10.51
CA ASN A 135 -16.59 -12.76 -10.39
C ASN A 135 -15.34 -13.61 -10.06
N ILE A 136 -15.04 -13.73 -8.77
CA ILE A 136 -14.35 -14.89 -8.23
C ILE A 136 -15.46 -15.90 -8.02
N THR A 137 -15.63 -16.82 -8.97
CA THR A 137 -16.49 -18.00 -8.79
C THR A 137 -16.04 -18.72 -7.51
N PRO A 138 -16.85 -18.78 -6.45
CA PRO A 138 -16.55 -19.58 -5.28
C PRO A 138 -17.09 -20.99 -5.54
N ALA A 139 -16.27 -21.82 -6.18
CA ALA A 139 -16.42 -23.27 -6.10
C ALA A 139 -15.20 -23.79 -5.34
N ASP A 140 -15.30 -23.72 -4.02
CA ASP A 140 -15.11 -24.88 -3.14
C ASP A 140 -15.19 -24.44 -1.67
N GLU A 141 -16.35 -24.78 -1.11
CA GLU A 141 -16.62 -25.21 0.27
C GLU A 141 -16.43 -24.21 1.43
N SER A 142 -17.58 -23.86 2.01
CA SER A 142 -17.79 -23.68 3.47
C SER A 142 -18.25 -25.02 4.07
N PRO A 143 -18.33 -25.24 5.41
CA PRO A 143 -18.26 -24.25 6.50
C PRO A 143 -17.50 -24.68 7.78
N SER A 144 -17.39 -23.73 8.71
CA SER A 144 -17.72 -23.84 10.15
C SER A 144 -16.63 -23.49 11.16
N ARG A 145 -17.07 -22.72 12.15
CA ARG A 145 -16.42 -22.40 13.43
C ARG A 145 -16.56 -23.63 14.34
N ALA A 146 -15.49 -24.03 15.01
CA ALA A 146 -15.40 -24.27 16.46
C ALA A 146 -14.15 -25.12 16.78
N CYS A 147 -13.54 -24.77 17.90
CA CYS A 147 -12.56 -25.53 18.67
C CYS A 147 -12.99 -26.99 18.92
N ASP A 148 -12.08 -27.95 18.79
CA ASP A 148 -11.54 -28.74 19.91
C ASP A 148 -10.63 -29.88 19.40
N ALA A 149 -9.89 -30.43 20.35
CA ALA A 149 -8.61 -31.11 20.23
C ALA A 149 -8.64 -32.55 19.69
N ASP A 150 -7.43 -32.97 19.29
CA ASP A 150 -6.71 -34.17 19.76
C ASP A 150 -6.35 -35.29 18.75
N MET A 151 -5.12 -35.77 18.98
CA MET A 151 -4.52 -37.09 18.70
C MET A 151 -3.96 -37.55 17.32
N TYR A 152 -2.61 -37.56 17.29
CA TYR A 152 -1.66 -38.65 16.95
C TYR A 152 -1.41 -39.17 15.50
N LEU A 153 -0.13 -38.98 15.09
CA LEU A 153 0.86 -39.96 14.58
C LEU A 153 0.82 -40.49 13.13
N GLY A 154 1.92 -40.25 12.39
CA GLY A 154 2.31 -41.05 11.22
C GLY A 154 3.41 -40.39 10.37
N LYS A 155 4.53 -41.10 10.16
CA LYS A 155 5.82 -40.58 9.67
C LYS A 155 6.02 -40.67 8.15
N THR A 156 7.05 -39.94 7.71
CA THR A 156 7.98 -40.14 6.58
C THR A 156 7.64 -39.57 5.20
N GLY A 157 8.61 -38.83 4.64
CA GLY A 157 8.60 -38.28 3.28
C GLY A 157 9.62 -37.15 3.15
N VAL A 158 10.90 -37.47 3.04
CA VAL A 158 12.00 -36.52 2.80
C VAL A 158 11.87 -35.93 1.40
N VAL A 159 11.72 -34.60 1.30
CA VAL A 159 12.08 -33.86 0.08
C VAL A 159 12.96 -32.67 0.52
N LYS A 160 14.25 -32.77 0.19
CA LYS A 160 15.21 -31.67 0.30
C LYS A 160 14.92 -30.67 -0.82
N SER A 161 14.54 -29.44 -0.49
CA SER A 161 14.66 -28.31 -1.41
C SER A 161 15.26 -27.11 -0.69
N GLU A 162 16.04 -26.35 -1.45
CA GLU A 162 17.20 -25.58 -1.03
C GLU A 162 16.91 -24.54 0.06
N GLN A 163 17.76 -24.55 1.08
CA GLN A 163 17.84 -23.51 2.11
C GLN A 163 18.29 -22.20 1.46
N ARG A 164 17.33 -21.43 0.92
CA ARG A 164 17.50 -19.98 0.83
C ARG A 164 17.56 -19.50 2.27
N ASN A 165 18.62 -18.78 2.64
CA ASN A 165 18.79 -18.15 3.94
C ASN A 165 17.55 -17.32 4.29
N ILE A 166 16.57 -17.94 4.95
CA ILE A 166 15.47 -17.26 5.62
C ILE A 166 16.14 -16.72 6.88
N VAL A 167 16.66 -15.50 6.78
CA VAL A 167 16.87 -14.70 7.99
C VAL A 167 15.49 -14.66 8.63
N GLU A 168 15.32 -15.35 9.76
CA GLU A 168 14.13 -15.19 10.58
C GLU A 168 14.05 -13.70 10.87
N VAL A 169 13.12 -13.01 10.21
CA VAL A 169 12.77 -11.64 10.56
C VAL A 169 12.06 -11.76 11.89
N THR A 170 12.85 -11.84 12.96
CA THR A 170 12.36 -11.60 14.30
C THR A 170 11.82 -10.18 14.25
N PHE A 171 10.53 -10.00 14.51
CA PHE A 171 9.98 -8.69 14.86
C PHE A 171 10.44 -8.46 16.30
N PRO A 172 11.58 -7.81 16.56
CA PRO A 172 12.04 -7.63 17.92
C PRO A 172 11.13 -6.54 18.47
N ASN A 173 10.10 -6.96 19.20
CA ASN A 173 9.25 -6.12 20.04
C ASN A 173 8.16 -5.29 19.34
N GLY A 174 7.30 -5.91 18.54
CA GLY A 174 5.91 -5.43 18.44
C GLY A 174 5.71 -3.95 18.10
N ASN A 175 6.56 -3.36 17.25
CA ASN A 175 6.39 -1.97 16.89
C ASN A 175 5.22 -1.87 15.90
N THR A 176 4.06 -1.51 16.43
CA THR A 176 2.99 -0.98 15.60
C THR A 176 3.56 0.18 14.77
N HIS A 177 3.05 0.35 13.55
CA HIS A 177 3.38 1.44 12.62
C HIS A 177 4.51 1.18 11.60
N ASP A 178 5.02 -0.04 11.52
CA ASP A 178 5.95 -0.43 10.46
C ASP A 178 5.23 -0.77 9.14
N ILE A 179 5.95 -0.57 8.04
CA ILE A 179 5.55 -1.05 6.71
C ILE A 179 6.14 -2.43 6.51
N VAL A 180 5.31 -3.38 6.08
CA VAL A 180 5.71 -4.76 5.81
C VAL A 180 5.35 -5.14 4.37
N SER A 181 6.17 -5.99 3.75
CA SER A 181 5.80 -6.73 2.53
C SER A 181 5.15 -8.06 2.91
N ILE A 182 4.07 -8.42 2.22
CA ILE A 182 3.30 -9.65 2.40
C ILE A 182 3.83 -10.72 1.43
N GLU A 183 3.95 -11.96 1.89
CA GLU A 183 4.34 -13.10 1.06
C GLU A 183 3.47 -13.20 -0.20
N SER A 184 4.13 -13.50 -1.32
CA SER A 184 3.53 -13.65 -2.65
C SER A 184 3.10 -15.08 -2.95
N ASP A 185 3.78 -16.08 -2.37
CA ASP A 185 3.44 -17.50 -2.55
C ASP A 185 2.15 -17.85 -1.79
N LYS A 186 1.05 -17.96 -2.56
CA LYS A 186 -0.28 -18.32 -2.08
C LYS A 186 -0.30 -19.64 -1.30
N ASP A 187 0.43 -20.65 -1.74
CA ASP A 187 0.41 -21.96 -1.10
C ASP A 187 1.16 -21.92 0.23
N ARG A 188 2.26 -21.15 0.29
CA ARG A 188 2.97 -20.87 1.53
C ARG A 188 2.09 -20.11 2.53
N VAL A 189 1.36 -19.10 2.06
CA VAL A 189 0.40 -18.33 2.89
C VAL A 189 -0.68 -19.24 3.44
N LYS A 190 -1.37 -20.01 2.59
CA LYS A 190 -2.40 -20.97 3.03
C LYS A 190 -1.93 -21.93 4.10
N ARG A 191 -0.70 -22.45 3.97
CA ARG A 191 -0.12 -23.38 4.94
C ARG A 191 0.17 -22.71 6.28
N LEU A 192 0.77 -21.51 6.27
CA LEU A 192 1.18 -20.81 7.49
C LEU A 192 0.02 -20.12 8.23
N GLU A 193 -1.06 -19.77 7.52
CA GLU A 193 -2.27 -19.18 8.11
C GLU A 193 -3.16 -20.20 8.83
N LYS A 194 -2.90 -21.51 8.67
CA LYS A 194 -3.66 -22.55 9.36
C LYS A 194 -3.38 -22.45 10.87
N GLY A 195 -4.35 -21.90 11.61
CA GLY A 195 -4.25 -21.67 13.05
C GLY A 195 -3.94 -20.23 13.47
N HIS A 196 -3.72 -19.31 12.52
CA HIS A 196 -3.25 -17.93 12.75
C HIS A 196 -4.20 -16.86 12.14
N GLY A 197 -5.50 -17.16 12.13
CA GLY A 197 -6.55 -16.34 11.48
C GLY A 197 -7.17 -16.98 10.23
N GLY A 198 -6.45 -17.93 9.63
CA GLY A 198 -6.95 -18.73 8.51
C GLY A 198 -6.85 -18.03 7.16
N TRP A 199 -6.91 -18.83 6.10
CA TRP A 199 -6.94 -18.31 4.73
C TRP A 199 -8.33 -17.82 4.36
N ALA A 200 -8.43 -16.60 3.84
CA ALA A 200 -9.65 -16.09 3.22
C ALA A 200 -9.42 -15.81 1.72
N PRO A 201 -10.37 -16.12 0.81
CA PRO A 201 -10.18 -15.94 -0.64
C PRO A 201 -9.76 -14.52 -1.06
N HIS A 202 -10.19 -13.50 -0.32
CA HIS A 202 -9.83 -12.11 -0.59
C HIS A 202 -8.36 -11.77 -0.27
N MET A 203 -7.63 -12.62 0.47
CA MET A 203 -6.19 -12.47 0.72
C MET A 203 -5.36 -12.54 -0.56
N VAL A 204 -5.86 -13.21 -1.61
CA VAL A 204 -5.21 -13.25 -2.94
C VAL A 204 -4.89 -11.84 -3.43
N SER A 205 -5.80 -10.88 -3.18
CA SER A 205 -5.66 -9.50 -3.65
C SER A 205 -4.53 -8.70 -2.99
N VAL A 206 -3.94 -9.23 -1.91
CA VAL A 206 -2.89 -8.55 -1.12
C VAL A 206 -1.56 -9.29 -1.10
N LEU A 207 -1.45 -10.47 -1.72
CA LEU A 207 -0.21 -11.21 -1.78
C LEU A 207 0.86 -10.45 -2.57
N GLY A 208 2.10 -10.44 -2.08
CA GLY A 208 3.19 -9.65 -2.67
C GLY A 208 3.05 -8.13 -2.48
N THR A 209 1.97 -7.66 -1.87
CA THR A 209 1.74 -6.22 -1.62
C THR A 209 2.33 -5.76 -0.30
N ARG A 210 2.20 -4.46 -0.03
CA ARG A 210 2.63 -3.88 1.25
C ARG A 210 1.44 -3.59 2.13
N GLY A 211 1.71 -3.51 3.42
CA GLY A 211 0.74 -3.07 4.40
C GLY A 211 1.40 -2.42 5.60
N TYR A 212 0.55 -1.79 6.40
CA TYR A 212 0.91 -1.10 7.62
C TYR A 212 0.47 -1.93 8.82
N VAL A 213 1.42 -2.26 9.69
CA VAL A 213 1.17 -2.98 10.93
C VAL A 213 0.43 -2.03 11.89
N PHE A 214 -0.77 -2.42 12.33
CA PHE A 214 -1.55 -1.58 13.25
C PHE A 214 -1.81 -2.24 14.61
N LYS A 215 -1.55 -3.54 14.74
CA LYS A 215 -1.65 -4.31 16.00
C LYS A 215 -0.80 -5.58 15.88
N VAL A 216 -0.26 -6.04 17.00
CA VAL A 216 0.32 -7.37 17.17
C VAL A 216 -0.40 -8.03 18.34
N ASP A 217 -0.85 -9.26 18.15
CA ASP A 217 -1.59 -10.02 19.15
C ASP A 217 -0.65 -10.69 20.16
N SER A 218 -1.20 -11.20 21.27
CA SER A 218 -0.42 -11.79 22.36
C SER A 218 0.28 -13.11 21.98
N ASP A 219 -0.23 -13.80 20.97
CA ASP A 219 0.37 -14.99 20.36
C ASP A 219 1.41 -14.64 19.28
N GLY A 220 1.59 -13.35 18.99
CA GLY A 220 2.54 -12.82 18.03
C GLY A 220 1.98 -12.61 16.63
N ASP A 221 0.71 -12.91 16.37
CA ASP A 221 0.13 -12.67 15.05
C ASP A 221 -0.01 -11.18 14.74
N VAL A 222 0.20 -10.81 13.47
CA VAL A 222 0.38 -9.42 13.06
C VAL A 222 -0.81 -8.95 12.25
N HIS A 223 -1.48 -7.91 12.74
CA HIS A 223 -2.60 -7.29 12.03
C HIS A 223 -2.10 -6.19 11.11
N VAL A 224 -2.34 -6.40 9.81
CA VAL A 224 -1.85 -5.55 8.73
C VAL A 224 -3.03 -4.91 8.01
N LYS A 225 -2.99 -3.58 7.89
CA LYS A 225 -3.86 -2.83 6.98
C LYS A 225 -3.17 -2.75 5.62
N CYS A 226 -3.73 -3.43 4.64
CA CYS A 226 -3.16 -3.53 3.29
C CYS A 226 -3.44 -2.26 2.47
N ILE A 227 -2.71 -2.09 1.36
CA ILE A 227 -2.88 -0.95 0.43
C ILE A 227 -4.33 -0.75 -0.05
N ASN A 228 -5.11 -1.83 -0.16
CA ASN A 228 -6.52 -1.82 -0.56
C ASN A 228 -7.49 -1.58 0.62
N ASN A 229 -6.97 -1.16 1.77
CA ASN A 229 -7.69 -0.95 3.03
C ASN A 229 -8.28 -2.21 3.70
N PHE A 230 -8.15 -3.41 3.12
CA PHE A 230 -8.46 -4.64 3.85
C PHE A 230 -7.52 -4.83 5.02
N ARG A 231 -8.02 -5.49 6.05
CA ARG A 231 -7.27 -5.82 7.25
C ARG A 231 -7.24 -7.33 7.37
N PHE A 232 -6.04 -7.85 7.57
CA PHE A 232 -5.82 -9.27 7.77
C PHE A 232 -4.90 -9.46 8.96
N CYS A 233 -5.08 -10.60 9.61
CA CYS A 233 -4.11 -11.16 10.54
C CYS A 233 -3.14 -12.01 9.72
N PHE A 234 -1.85 -11.93 10.02
CA PHE A 234 -0.84 -12.74 9.38
C PHE A 234 0.09 -13.37 10.40
N HIS A 235 0.48 -14.62 10.15
CA HIS A 235 1.64 -15.18 10.82
C HIS A 235 2.88 -14.32 10.49
N PRO A 236 3.72 -13.92 11.48
CA PRO A 236 4.95 -13.16 11.28
C PRO A 236 5.87 -13.63 10.13
N LYS A 237 5.97 -14.94 9.88
CA LYS A 237 6.85 -15.53 8.85
C LYS A 237 6.42 -15.22 7.40
N LEU A 238 5.22 -14.67 7.24
CA LEU A 238 4.68 -14.20 5.96
C LEU A 238 4.97 -12.71 5.72
N LEU A 239 5.59 -12.04 6.68
CA LEU A 239 5.86 -10.61 6.63
C LEU A 239 7.37 -10.34 6.64
N LYS A 240 7.77 -9.28 5.94
CA LYS A 240 9.13 -8.72 6.05
C LYS A 240 9.03 -7.22 6.24
N VAL A 241 9.73 -6.68 7.24
CA VAL A 241 9.78 -5.24 7.48
C VAL A 241 10.50 -4.56 6.33
N VAL A 242 9.91 -3.45 5.85
CA VAL A 242 10.47 -2.61 4.80
C VAL A 242 11.02 -1.34 5.45
N ASP A 243 12.33 -1.16 5.35
CA ASP A 243 12.96 0.10 5.78
C ASP A 243 12.60 1.22 4.79
N THR A 244 11.75 2.13 5.26
CA THR A 244 11.29 3.30 4.49
C THR A 244 12.01 4.58 4.89
N SER A 245 12.93 4.53 5.86
CA SER A 245 13.59 5.73 6.41
C SER A 245 14.44 6.50 5.40
N LYS A 246 14.97 5.81 4.39
CA LYS A 246 15.80 6.38 3.33
C LYS A 246 15.03 6.82 2.09
N MET A 247 13.70 6.64 2.08
CA MET A 247 12.88 6.99 0.93
C MET A 247 12.60 8.49 0.91
N ALA A 248 13.08 9.17 -0.12
CA ALA A 248 12.73 10.57 -0.34
C ALA A 248 11.25 10.69 -0.72
N ILE A 249 10.53 11.57 -0.03
CA ILE A 249 9.14 11.91 -0.32
C ILE A 249 9.04 12.70 -1.63
N LYS A 250 8.16 12.26 -2.53
CA LYS A 250 7.90 12.90 -3.82
C LYS A 250 6.41 13.10 -4.03
N ILE A 251 6.08 14.08 -4.87
CA ILE A 251 4.71 14.28 -5.34
C ILE A 251 4.21 12.97 -5.98
N GLY A 252 3.02 12.60 -5.56
CA GLY A 252 2.31 11.41 -5.96
C GLY A 252 2.60 10.17 -5.10
N ASP A 253 3.61 10.17 -4.24
CA ASP A 253 3.91 9.00 -3.40
C ASP A 253 2.72 8.59 -2.54
N PHE A 254 2.52 7.27 -2.42
CA PHE A 254 1.54 6.71 -1.51
C PHE A 254 2.12 6.65 -0.11
N VAL A 255 1.34 7.11 0.87
CA VAL A 255 1.78 7.22 2.26
C VAL A 255 0.74 6.69 3.23
N TRP A 256 1.19 6.17 4.37
CA TRP A 256 0.35 6.05 5.56
C TRP A 256 0.65 7.16 6.55
N VAL A 257 -0.40 7.78 7.08
CA VAL A 257 -0.31 8.69 8.22
C VAL A 257 -0.09 7.85 9.48
N ILE A 258 0.98 8.10 10.22
CA ILE A 258 1.28 7.34 11.43
C ILE A 258 0.21 7.57 12.50
N LYS A 259 -0.02 6.59 13.37
CA LYS A 259 -0.91 6.76 14.53
C LYS A 259 -0.15 7.28 15.74
N SER A 260 0.21 8.57 15.73
CA SER A 260 0.92 9.20 16.85
C SER A 260 0.35 10.58 17.20
N TYR A 261 -0.60 10.62 18.13
CA TYR A 261 -1.23 11.85 18.62
C TYR A 261 -0.20 12.85 19.17
N SER A 262 0.76 12.38 19.96
CA SER A 262 1.80 13.24 20.56
C SER A 262 2.69 13.90 19.52
N LYS A 263 3.04 13.18 18.44
CA LYS A 263 3.82 13.75 17.33
C LYS A 263 3.01 14.76 16.55
N VAL A 264 1.76 14.45 16.20
CA VAL A 264 0.86 15.37 15.48
C VAL A 264 0.72 16.68 16.27
N ARG A 265 0.45 16.57 17.57
CA ARG A 265 0.36 17.73 18.47
C ARG A 265 1.68 18.51 18.55
N LYS A 266 2.83 17.83 18.59
CA LYS A 266 4.14 18.51 18.59
C LYS A 266 4.33 19.35 17.32
N TYR A 267 4.05 18.79 16.14
CA TYR A 267 4.24 19.54 14.88
C TYR A 267 3.25 20.68 14.72
N ASP A 268 1.99 20.48 15.12
CA ASP A 268 0.97 21.53 15.15
C ASP A 268 1.38 22.71 16.06
N LEU A 269 1.93 22.40 17.25
CA LEU A 269 2.44 23.42 18.17
C LEU A 269 3.74 24.07 17.68
N SER A 270 4.60 23.36 16.94
CA SER A 270 5.85 23.93 16.40
C SER A 270 5.66 24.84 15.19
N GLY A 271 4.52 24.74 14.49
CA GLY A 271 4.10 25.69 13.46
C GLY A 271 3.55 27.02 14.01
N ARG A 272 3.68 27.25 15.33
CA ARG A 272 3.38 28.51 16.02
C ARG A 272 4.60 29.45 16.08
N SER A 273 5.50 29.40 15.10
CA SER A 273 6.58 30.40 15.05
C SER A 273 5.97 31.79 14.85
N ASP A 274 6.43 32.71 15.69
CA ASP A 274 6.00 34.10 15.84
C ASP A 274 6.27 34.97 14.60
N ASP A 275 5.66 34.64 13.46
CA ASP A 275 5.61 35.51 12.28
C ASP A 275 4.24 36.21 12.19
N GLU A 276 3.86 36.86 13.29
CA GLU A 276 3.07 38.10 13.25
C GLU A 276 3.79 39.11 14.15
N ASP A 277 4.88 39.68 13.64
CA ASP A 277 5.29 41.02 14.00
C ASP A 277 6.09 41.64 12.83
N ILE A 278 5.52 42.75 12.32
CA ILE A 278 5.96 43.71 11.27
C ILE A 278 5.41 43.46 9.86
#